data_AF-A0A524G1K7-F1
#
_entry.id   AF-A0A524G1K7-F1
#
_cell.length_a   1.000
_cell.length_b   1.000
_cell.length_c   1.000
_cell.angle_alpha   90.00
_cell.angle_beta   90.00
_cell.angle_gamma   90.00
#
_symmetry.space_group_name_H-M   'P 1'
#
loop_
_entity.id
_entity.type
_entity.pdbx_description
1 polymer ?
#
loop_
_entity_poly.entity_id
_entity_poly.type
_entity_poly.pdbx_seq_one_letter_code
_entity_poly.pdbx_strand_id
1 'polypeptide(L)'
;MTNELLKEAKALYKDRLRIAMAAFIIVTFSAFSYFFNPVYLGVDPIGGFPSGWTQGIAIITSPNSVGFIISVLMMFLIYQFWSWAFLPGPASTYTYGILEGIFRNKATIKYIIGKRFKITLENGLQFNVNCMIKDKASGEWFLYRLVSSQLKNVHVRDIALRHGFGVDGNRIVANVSNDELHHRTLLLVKALSIASPL
;
A
#
# COMPACT_ATOMS: atom_id res chain seq x y z
N MET A 1 7.91 -1.08 -24.78
CA MET A 1 6.65 -1.63 -24.24
C MET A 1 6.64 -1.70 -22.71
N THR A 2 7.60 -2.37 -22.06
CA THR A 2 7.71 -2.51 -20.59
C THR A 2 7.72 -1.18 -19.82
N ASN A 3 8.49 -0.20 -20.30
CA ASN A 3 8.58 1.13 -19.67
C ASN A 3 7.30 1.99 -19.83
N GLU A 4 6.45 1.69 -20.80
CA GLU A 4 5.22 2.47 -21.03
C GLU A 4 4.11 2.09 -20.05
N LEU A 5 3.94 0.80 -19.77
CA LEU A 5 2.98 0.30 -18.77
C LEU A 5 3.23 0.90 -17.37
N LEU A 6 4.50 1.10 -17.01
CA LEU A 6 4.87 1.70 -15.73
C LEU A 6 4.63 3.21 -15.69
N LYS A 7 4.87 3.90 -16.80
CA LYS A 7 4.54 5.32 -16.94
C LYS A 7 3.03 5.53 -16.87
N GLU A 8 2.26 4.67 -17.54
CA GLU A 8 0.80 4.67 -17.51
C GLU A 8 0.29 4.37 -16.09
N ALA A 9 0.83 3.33 -15.42
CA ALA A 9 0.50 3.02 -14.03
C ALA A 9 0.78 4.19 -13.08
N LYS A 10 1.90 4.91 -13.29
CA LYS A 10 2.25 6.11 -12.52
C LYS A 10 1.26 7.24 -12.75
N ALA A 11 0.86 7.49 -14.00
CA ALA A 11 -0.14 8.51 -14.32
C ALA A 11 -1.50 8.15 -13.68
N LEU A 12 -1.98 6.92 -13.89
CA LEU A 12 -3.20 6.40 -13.29
C LEU A 12 -3.21 6.49 -11.76
N TYR A 13 -2.07 6.19 -11.11
CA TYR A 13 -1.97 6.30 -9.66
C TYR A 13 -2.08 7.76 -9.19
N LYS A 14 -1.38 8.68 -9.85
CA LYS A 14 -1.47 10.12 -9.54
C LYS A 14 -2.89 10.65 -9.75
N ASP A 15 -3.55 10.28 -10.84
CA ASP A 15 -4.90 10.75 -11.14
C ASP A 15 -5.92 10.19 -10.16
N ARG A 16 -5.84 8.91 -9.80
CA ARG A 16 -6.69 8.32 -8.76
C ARG A 16 -6.48 9.00 -7.41
N LEU A 17 -5.23 9.33 -7.07
CA LEU A 17 -4.90 10.02 -5.82
C LEU A 17 -5.46 11.45 -5.81
N ARG A 18 -5.40 12.16 -6.94
CA ARG A 18 -6.03 13.48 -7.12
C ARG A 18 -7.55 13.42 -7.01
N ILE A 19 -8.19 12.44 -7.66
CA ILE A 19 -9.65 12.25 -7.59
C ILE A 19 -10.06 11.94 -6.15
N ALA A 20 -9.36 11.04 -5.47
CA ALA A 20 -9.63 10.69 -4.08
C ALA A 20 -9.44 11.90 -3.15
N MET A 21 -8.40 12.71 -3.38
CA MET A 21 -8.18 13.96 -2.63
C MET A 21 -9.26 15.01 -2.91
N ALA A 22 -9.69 15.18 -4.17
CA ALA A 22 -10.78 16.08 -4.51
C ALA A 22 -12.10 15.67 -3.85
N ALA A 23 -12.44 14.38 -3.89
CA ALA A 23 -13.60 13.85 -3.19
C ALA A 23 -13.50 14.06 -1.67
N PHE A 24 -12.32 13.86 -1.09
CA PHE A 24 -12.06 14.12 0.32
C PHE A 24 -12.30 15.60 0.68
N ILE A 25 -11.81 16.54 -0.13
CA ILE A 25 -12.02 17.98 0.07
C ILE A 25 -13.51 18.32 -0.02
N ILE A 26 -14.23 17.82 -1.03
CA ILE A 26 -15.67 18.11 -1.22
C ILE A 26 -16.48 17.63 -0.02
N VAL A 27 -16.29 16.39 0.42
CA VAL A 27 -17.09 15.86 1.54
C VAL A 27 -16.68 16.53 2.85
N THR A 28 -15.39 16.82 3.05
CA THR A 28 -14.94 17.60 4.20
C THR A 28 -15.62 18.97 4.21
N PHE A 29 -15.60 19.68 3.09
CA PHE A 29 -16.25 20.98 2.94
C PHE A 29 -17.77 20.91 3.18
N SER A 30 -18.46 19.91 2.62
CA SER A 30 -19.90 19.70 2.83
C SER A 30 -20.22 19.37 4.29
N ALA A 31 -19.43 18.51 4.93
CA ALA A 31 -19.61 18.14 6.32
C ALA A 31 -19.36 19.34 7.26
N PHE A 32 -18.31 20.13 7.00
CA PHE A 32 -18.05 21.38 7.71
C PHE A 32 -19.18 22.41 7.50
N SER A 33 -19.63 22.57 6.25
CA SER A 33 -20.69 23.52 5.92
C SER A 33 -22.02 23.16 6.59
N TYR A 34 -22.34 21.87 6.70
CA TYR A 34 -23.53 21.42 7.42
C TYR A 34 -23.39 21.56 8.94
N PHE A 35 -22.21 21.23 9.47
CA PHE A 35 -21.92 21.32 10.91
C PHE A 35 -21.96 22.76 11.43
N PHE A 36 -21.41 23.72 10.68
CA PHE A 36 -21.41 25.15 11.05
C PHE A 36 -22.65 25.92 10.59
N ASN A 37 -23.63 25.25 9.97
CA ASN A 37 -24.85 25.94 9.56
C ASN A 37 -25.77 26.19 10.77
N PRO A 38 -26.07 27.46 11.10
CA PRO A 38 -26.85 27.82 12.29
C PRO A 38 -28.27 27.25 12.30
N VAL A 39 -28.82 26.87 11.14
CA VAL A 39 -30.17 26.28 11.02
C VAL A 39 -30.23 24.85 11.59
N TYR A 40 -29.13 24.09 11.53
CA TYR A 40 -29.08 22.69 12.01
C TYR A 40 -28.48 22.56 13.41
N LEU A 41 -28.01 23.66 14.00
CA LEU A 41 -27.44 23.67 15.35
C LEU A 41 -28.51 23.68 16.46
N GLY A 42 -29.79 23.82 16.12
CA GLY A 42 -30.90 23.69 17.08
C GLY A 42 -30.79 24.64 18.28
N VAL A 43 -30.05 25.75 18.14
CA VAL A 43 -29.91 26.75 19.18
C VAL A 43 -31.12 27.66 19.07
N ASP A 44 -32.21 27.28 19.74
CA ASP A 44 -33.21 28.28 20.09
C ASP A 44 -32.50 29.39 20.88
N PRO A 45 -32.71 30.68 20.55
CA PRO A 45 -32.13 31.77 21.30
C PRO A 45 -32.81 31.84 22.67
N ILE A 46 -32.38 31.00 23.61
CA ILE A 46 -32.72 31.16 25.02
C ILE A 46 -32.02 32.44 25.45
N GLY A 47 -32.82 33.49 25.64
CA GLY A 47 -32.36 34.86 25.81
C GLY A 47 -31.27 35.02 26.87
N GLY A 48 -30.33 35.91 26.55
CA GLY A 48 -29.19 36.30 27.38
C GLY A 48 -27.88 35.89 26.72
N PHE A 49 -27.01 36.88 26.44
CA PHE A 49 -25.70 36.66 25.82
C PHE A 49 -24.89 35.65 26.63
N PRO A 50 -24.74 34.38 26.19
CA PRO A 50 -23.80 33.49 26.84
C PRO A 50 -22.38 33.93 26.44
N SER A 51 -21.44 33.87 27.37
CA SER A 51 -20.02 34.11 27.08
C SER A 51 -19.58 33.17 25.94
N GLY A 52 -18.95 33.68 24.88
CA GLY A 52 -18.63 32.89 23.67
C GLY A 52 -17.89 31.55 23.91
N TRP A 53 -17.26 31.40 25.08
CA TRP A 53 -16.59 30.17 25.51
C TRP A 53 -17.57 29.03 25.86
N THR A 54 -18.72 29.32 26.47
CA THR A 54 -19.71 28.28 26.84
C THR A 54 -20.48 27.77 25.62
N GLN A 55 -20.78 28.64 24.66
CA GLN A 55 -21.31 28.23 23.35
C GLN A 55 -20.29 27.41 22.56
N GLY A 56 -19.01 27.79 22.58
CA GLY A 56 -17.94 27.02 21.94
C GLY A 56 -17.84 25.59 22.48
N ILE A 57 -17.89 25.40 23.80
CA ILE A 57 -17.84 24.07 24.44
C ILE A 57 -19.11 23.26 24.10
N ALA A 58 -20.29 23.87 24.18
CA ALA A 58 -21.56 23.20 23.89
C ALA A 58 -21.63 22.68 22.43
N ILE A 59 -21.09 23.43 21.48
CA ILE A 59 -20.98 23.02 20.08
C ILE A 59 -20.03 21.82 19.96
N ILE A 60 -18.87 21.85 20.60
CA ILE A 60 -17.86 20.76 20.59
C ILE A 60 -18.40 19.47 21.22
N THR A 61 -19.23 19.55 22.27
CA THR A 61 -19.81 18.38 22.95
C THR A 61 -21.14 17.89 22.35
N SER A 62 -21.64 18.56 21.31
CA SER A 62 -22.89 18.15 20.66
C SER A 62 -22.71 16.81 19.90
N PRO A 63 -23.76 15.98 19.77
CA PRO A 63 -23.72 14.75 18.97
C PRO A 63 -23.27 14.97 17.52
N ASN A 64 -23.54 16.17 16.97
CA ASN A 64 -23.10 16.58 15.64
C ASN A 64 -21.57 16.68 15.54
N SER A 65 -20.86 17.11 16.59
CA SER A 65 -19.39 17.19 16.61
C SER A 65 -18.74 15.82 16.61
N VAL A 66 -19.31 14.90 17.39
CA VAL A 66 -18.85 13.50 17.44
C VAL A 66 -19.07 12.83 16.09
N GLY A 67 -20.25 13.01 15.48
CA GLY A 67 -20.55 12.52 14.14
C GLY A 67 -19.59 13.07 13.08
N PHE A 68 -19.29 14.38 13.15
CA PHE A 68 -18.34 15.04 12.25
C PHE A 68 -16.92 14.45 12.35
N ILE A 69 -16.40 14.27 13.56
CA ILE A 69 -15.07 13.67 13.79
C ILE A 69 -15.03 12.23 13.27
N ILE A 70 -16.07 11.43 13.54
CA ILE A 70 -16.18 10.05 13.05
C ILE A 70 -16.21 10.03 11.52
N SER A 71 -16.95 10.93 10.87
CA SER A 71 -16.99 11.03 9.41
C SER A 71 -15.62 11.36 8.84
N VAL A 72 -14.92 12.37 9.34
CA VAL A 72 -13.57 12.74 8.88
C VAL A 72 -12.58 11.57 9.06
N LEU A 73 -12.66 10.87 10.19
CA LEU A 73 -11.81 9.71 10.46
C LEU A 73 -12.11 8.55 9.50
N MET A 74 -13.39 8.26 9.25
CA MET A 74 -13.82 7.28 8.24
C MET A 74 -13.34 7.66 6.84
N MET A 75 -13.40 8.95 6.46
CA MET A 75 -12.89 9.41 5.18
C MET A 75 -11.38 9.18 5.04
N PHE A 76 -10.61 9.50 6.08
CA PHE A 76 -9.18 9.24 6.10
C PHE A 76 -8.87 7.74 5.95
N LEU A 77 -9.60 6.89 6.68
CA LEU A 77 -9.46 5.45 6.58
C LEU A 77 -9.82 4.92 5.19
N ILE A 78 -10.87 5.44 4.55
CA ILE A 78 -11.26 5.07 3.18
C ILE A 78 -10.17 5.48 2.20
N TYR A 79 -9.61 6.69 2.32
CA TYR A 79 -8.50 7.14 1.49
C TYR A 79 -7.24 6.28 1.67
N GLN A 80 -6.91 5.96 2.92
CA GLN A 80 -5.77 5.10 3.23
C GLN A 80 -6.00 3.68 2.71
N PHE A 81 -7.21 3.15 2.85
CA PHE A 81 -7.60 1.86 2.30
C PHE A 81 -7.48 1.84 0.77
N TRP A 82 -8.00 2.86 0.07
CA TRP A 82 -7.92 2.95 -1.39
C TRP A 82 -6.48 3.06 -1.91
N SER A 83 -5.66 3.89 -1.26
CA SER A 83 -4.26 4.07 -1.62
C SER A 83 -3.40 2.82 -1.34
N TRP A 84 -3.76 2.03 -0.32
CA TRP A 84 -3.09 0.79 0.04
C TRP A 84 -3.55 -0.42 -0.79
N ALA A 85 -4.85 -0.63 -0.92
CA ALA A 85 -5.45 -1.85 -1.46
C ALA A 85 -5.23 -2.01 -2.97
N PHE A 86 -5.18 -0.89 -3.72
CA PHE A 86 -5.13 -0.92 -5.18
C PHE A 86 -3.72 -0.70 -5.72
N LEU A 87 -3.19 -1.73 -6.39
CA LEU A 87 -2.15 -1.53 -7.40
C LEU A 87 -2.85 -1.09 -8.70
N PRO A 88 -2.35 -0.10 -9.45
CA PRO A 88 -2.87 0.19 -10.78
C PRO A 88 -2.76 -1.06 -11.66
N GLY A 89 -3.82 -1.36 -12.43
CA GLY A 89 -3.88 -2.52 -13.32
C GLY A 89 -2.63 -2.71 -14.18
N PRO A 90 -2.09 -1.66 -14.83
CA PRO A 90 -0.89 -1.80 -15.66
C PRO A 90 0.37 -2.20 -14.86
N ALA A 91 0.51 -1.77 -13.60
CA ALA A 91 1.61 -2.18 -12.73
C ALA A 91 1.46 -3.65 -12.30
N SER A 92 0.24 -4.14 -12.09
CA SER A 92 0.02 -5.57 -11.82
C SER A 92 0.34 -6.42 -13.04
N THR A 93 -0.10 -6.02 -14.23
CA THR A 93 0.17 -6.74 -15.48
C THR A 93 1.66 -6.78 -15.77
N TYR A 94 2.36 -5.66 -15.57
CA TYR A 94 3.81 -5.59 -15.71
C TYR A 94 4.53 -6.55 -14.74
N THR A 95 4.18 -6.50 -13.46
CA THR A 95 4.82 -7.34 -12.43
C THR A 95 4.54 -8.81 -12.69
N TYR A 96 3.30 -9.14 -13.05
CA TYR A 96 2.91 -10.49 -13.44
C TYR A 96 3.68 -10.95 -14.67
N GLY A 97 3.78 -10.14 -15.72
CA GLY A 97 4.51 -10.47 -16.94
C GLY A 97 6.01 -10.70 -16.71
N ILE A 98 6.64 -9.96 -15.80
CA ILE A 98 8.03 -10.25 -15.39
C ILE A 98 8.12 -11.60 -14.69
N LEU A 99 7.25 -11.85 -13.70
CA LEU A 99 7.27 -13.10 -12.95
C LEU A 99 6.97 -14.30 -13.85
N GLU A 100 6.00 -14.20 -14.75
CA GLU A 100 5.67 -15.20 -15.75
C GLU A 100 6.84 -15.40 -16.74
N GLY A 101 7.52 -14.31 -17.15
CA GLY A 101 8.72 -14.40 -17.98
C GLY A 101 9.88 -15.15 -17.31
N ILE A 102 10.05 -14.99 -16.00
CA ILE A 102 11.09 -15.68 -15.20
C ILE A 102 10.72 -17.15 -14.96
N PHE A 103 9.49 -17.39 -14.51
CA PHE A 103 9.09 -18.68 -13.96
C PHE A 103 8.36 -19.56 -14.98
N ARG A 104 7.81 -19.01 -16.06
CA ARG A 104 6.97 -19.70 -17.04
C ARG A 104 6.02 -20.70 -16.35
N ASN A 105 6.11 -21.98 -16.71
CA ASN A 105 5.30 -23.07 -16.14
C ASN A 105 5.89 -23.71 -14.87
N LYS A 106 7.05 -23.23 -14.38
CA LYS A 106 7.76 -23.82 -13.24
C LYS A 106 7.34 -23.27 -11.88
N ALA A 107 6.36 -22.37 -11.86
CA ALA A 107 5.81 -21.81 -10.63
C ALA A 107 4.35 -21.41 -10.79
N THR A 108 3.59 -21.51 -9.70
CA THR A 108 2.25 -20.93 -9.61
C THR A 108 2.35 -19.51 -9.05
N ILE A 109 1.87 -18.52 -9.81
CA ILE A 109 1.83 -17.12 -9.40
C ILE A 109 0.40 -16.77 -9.00
N LYS A 110 0.20 -16.46 -7.72
CA LYS A 110 -1.11 -16.04 -7.19
C LYS A 110 -1.06 -14.57 -6.78
N TYR A 111 -1.93 -13.76 -7.40
CA TYR A 111 -2.16 -12.38 -6.95
C TYR A 111 -2.95 -12.37 -5.65
N ILE A 112 -2.48 -11.60 -4.68
CA ILE A 112 -3.12 -11.37 -3.38
C ILE A 112 -3.42 -9.87 -3.27
N ILE A 113 -4.58 -9.54 -2.70
CA ILE A 113 -5.00 -8.16 -2.41
C ILE A 113 -3.87 -7.39 -1.69
N GLY A 114 -3.76 -6.09 -2.00
CA GLY A 114 -2.78 -5.21 -1.35
C GLY A 114 -1.39 -5.32 -1.94
N LYS A 115 -1.28 -5.40 -3.28
CA LYS A 115 -0.02 -5.29 -4.04
C LYS A 115 0.94 -6.47 -3.86
N ARG A 116 0.43 -7.65 -3.49
CA ARG A 116 1.22 -8.83 -3.14
C ARG A 116 1.07 -9.93 -4.19
N PHE A 117 2.18 -10.53 -4.58
CA PHE A 117 2.22 -11.71 -5.43
C PHE A 117 2.87 -12.84 -4.63
N LYS A 118 2.17 -13.96 -4.49
CA LYS A 118 2.71 -15.17 -3.89
C LYS A 118 3.15 -16.10 -5.01
N ILE A 119 4.41 -16.50 -4.97
CA ILE A 119 4.99 -17.44 -5.92
C ILE A 119 5.28 -18.74 -5.19
N THR A 120 4.75 -19.83 -5.72
CA THR A 120 5.03 -21.20 -5.28
C THR A 120 5.78 -21.90 -6.40
N LEU A 121 7.02 -22.32 -6.13
CA LEU A 121 7.86 -23.08 -7.05
C LEU A 121 7.42 -24.56 -7.07
N GLU A 122 7.77 -25.30 -8.13
CA GLU A 122 7.48 -26.75 -8.26
C GLU A 122 7.99 -27.59 -7.08
N ASN A 123 9.13 -27.20 -6.49
CA ASN A 123 9.72 -27.86 -5.32
C ASN A 123 9.02 -27.52 -3.98
N GLY A 124 7.86 -26.84 -4.03
CA GLY A 124 7.07 -26.47 -2.86
C GLY A 124 7.58 -25.22 -2.11
N LEU A 125 8.73 -24.66 -2.49
CA LEU A 125 9.25 -23.43 -1.91
C LEU A 125 8.39 -22.23 -2.28
N GLN A 126 8.22 -21.31 -1.34
CA GLN A 126 7.33 -20.16 -1.51
C GLN A 126 8.07 -18.86 -1.21
N PHE A 127 7.78 -17.83 -1.99
CA PHE A 127 8.20 -16.47 -1.66
C PHE A 127 7.15 -15.46 -2.12
N ASN A 128 7.15 -14.30 -1.46
CA ASN A 128 6.23 -13.22 -1.70
C ASN A 128 6.96 -12.03 -2.30
N VAL A 129 6.34 -11.39 -3.28
CA VAL A 129 6.76 -10.14 -3.90
C VAL A 129 5.72 -9.09 -3.55
N ASN A 130 6.09 -8.10 -2.75
CA ASN A 130 5.22 -7.01 -2.38
C ASN A 130 5.63 -5.73 -3.11
N CYS A 131 4.75 -5.18 -3.94
CA CYS A 131 4.99 -3.93 -4.64
C CYS A 131 4.59 -2.74 -3.76
N MET A 132 5.53 -1.84 -3.52
CA MET A 132 5.35 -0.57 -2.85
C MET A 132 5.51 0.56 -3.86
N ILE A 133 4.55 1.48 -3.88
CA ILE A 133 4.65 2.71 -4.66
C ILE A 133 5.25 3.77 -3.75
N LYS A 134 6.43 4.31 -4.09
CA LYS A 134 7.05 5.42 -3.36
C LYS A 134 7.49 6.46 -4.37
N ASP A 135 7.18 7.73 -4.12
CA ASP A 135 7.76 8.83 -4.89
C ASP A 135 9.14 9.14 -4.30
N LYS A 136 10.18 8.52 -4.85
CA LYS A 136 11.57 8.83 -4.48
C LYS A 136 12.14 9.91 -5.37
N ALA A 137 13.04 10.74 -4.81
CA ALA A 137 13.84 11.69 -5.57
C ALA A 137 14.69 11.02 -6.68
N SER A 138 14.97 9.71 -6.57
CA SER A 138 15.66 8.92 -7.59
C SER A 138 14.84 8.66 -8.87
N GLY A 139 13.57 9.05 -8.92
CA GLY A 139 12.68 8.80 -10.05
C GLY A 139 12.09 7.39 -10.10
N GLU A 140 12.50 6.50 -9.19
CA GLU A 140 11.92 5.16 -9.02
C GLU A 140 10.58 5.23 -8.29
N TRP A 141 9.51 4.84 -8.98
CA TRP A 141 8.14 4.88 -8.44
C TRP A 141 7.67 3.55 -7.86
N PHE A 142 8.20 2.43 -8.36
CA PHE A 142 7.81 1.09 -7.97
C PHE A 142 9.00 0.38 -7.33
N LEU A 143 8.84 0.00 -6.07
CA LEU A 143 9.81 -0.76 -5.30
C LEU A 143 9.20 -2.09 -4.94
N TYR A 144 9.96 -3.16 -5.09
CA TYR A 144 9.49 -4.50 -4.81
C TYR A 144 10.23 -5.04 -3.60
N ARG A 145 9.48 -5.55 -2.62
CA ARG A 145 10.05 -6.28 -1.49
C ARG A 145 9.86 -7.76 -1.71
N LEU A 146 10.98 -8.45 -1.89
CA LEU A 146 11.08 -9.90 -2.00
C LEU A 146 11.21 -10.48 -0.59
N VAL A 147 10.39 -11.45 -0.24
CA VAL A 147 10.41 -12.12 1.08
C VAL A 147 10.22 -13.62 0.88
N SER A 148 11.20 -14.43 1.27
CA SER A 148 11.04 -15.89 1.24
C SER A 148 10.13 -16.42 2.35
N SER A 149 9.67 -17.65 2.19
CA SER A 149 9.17 -18.45 3.32
C SER A 149 10.26 -18.63 4.38
N GLN A 150 9.87 -19.03 5.59
CA GLN A 150 10.83 -19.39 6.63
C GLN A 150 11.66 -20.58 6.18
N LEU A 151 12.97 -20.48 6.36
CA LEU A 151 13.93 -21.52 6.03
C LEU A 151 14.44 -22.14 7.34
N LYS A 152 14.47 -23.47 7.38
CA LYS A 152 15.01 -24.24 8.51
C LYS A 152 16.49 -24.57 8.25
N ASN A 153 17.32 -23.56 8.04
CA ASN A 153 18.76 -23.76 7.79
C ASN A 153 19.56 -22.75 8.62
N VAL A 154 20.62 -23.23 9.29
CA VAL A 154 21.47 -22.42 10.18
C VAL A 154 22.31 -21.42 9.39
N HIS A 155 22.64 -21.74 8.13
CA HIS A 155 23.48 -20.94 7.25
C HIS A 155 22.70 -19.98 6.33
N VAL A 156 21.41 -19.73 6.60
CA VAL A 156 20.57 -18.83 5.78
C VAL A 156 21.20 -17.44 5.66
N ARG A 157 21.84 -16.95 6.72
CA ARG A 157 22.52 -15.64 6.72
C ARG A 157 23.67 -15.58 5.73
N ASP A 158 24.55 -16.58 5.74
CA ASP A 158 25.70 -16.62 4.84
C ASP A 158 25.26 -16.80 3.39
N ILE A 159 24.26 -17.65 3.14
CA ILE A 159 23.70 -17.87 1.81
C ILE A 159 23.05 -16.58 1.28
N ALA A 160 22.26 -15.88 2.11
CA ALA A 160 21.64 -14.63 1.72
C ALA A 160 22.67 -13.55 1.38
N LEU A 161 23.69 -13.37 2.23
CA LEU A 161 24.74 -12.35 2.01
C LEU A 161 25.55 -12.61 0.75
N ARG A 162 25.88 -13.87 0.44
CA ARG A 162 26.57 -14.25 -0.81
C ARG A 162 25.79 -13.89 -2.08
N HIS A 163 24.46 -13.83 -1.98
CA HIS A 163 23.57 -13.45 -3.08
C HIS A 163 23.08 -11.99 -2.98
N GLY A 164 23.60 -11.22 -2.02
CA GLY A 164 23.27 -9.80 -1.82
C GLY A 164 21.89 -9.55 -1.22
N PHE A 165 21.39 -10.45 -0.37
CA PHE A 165 20.12 -10.31 0.35
C PHE A 165 20.35 -10.09 1.85
N GLY A 166 19.38 -9.43 2.49
CA GLY A 166 19.27 -9.38 3.94
C GLY A 166 18.55 -10.60 4.50
N VAL A 167 18.59 -10.76 5.83
CA VAL A 167 17.84 -11.80 6.54
C VAL A 167 17.00 -11.17 7.65
N ASP A 168 15.75 -11.63 7.75
CA ASP A 168 14.79 -11.23 8.78
C ASP A 168 14.06 -12.49 9.30
N GLY A 169 14.29 -12.87 10.56
CA GLY A 169 13.63 -14.03 11.18
C GLY A 169 13.70 -15.33 10.37
N ASN A 170 14.89 -15.72 9.89
CA ASN A 170 15.15 -16.86 9.00
C ASN A 170 14.45 -16.80 7.62
N ARG A 171 14.15 -15.59 7.14
CA ARG A 171 13.68 -15.35 5.78
C ARG A 171 14.69 -14.51 5.03
N ILE A 172 14.86 -14.80 3.75
CA ILE A 172 15.66 -13.99 2.83
C ILE A 172 14.80 -12.81 2.38
N VAL A 173 15.32 -11.59 2.54
CA VAL A 173 14.60 -10.34 2.22
C VAL A 173 15.46 -9.43 1.36
N ALA A 174 14.86 -8.82 0.34
CA ALA A 174 15.45 -7.70 -0.38
C ALA A 174 14.39 -6.66 -0.78
N ASN A 175 14.81 -5.41 -0.83
CA ASN A 175 14.09 -4.35 -1.53
C ASN A 175 14.80 -4.12 -2.85
N VAL A 176 14.07 -4.22 -3.95
CA VAL A 176 14.63 -4.13 -5.30
C VAL A 176 13.86 -3.09 -6.10
N SER A 177 14.57 -2.36 -6.93
CA SER A 177 13.95 -1.47 -7.91
C SER A 177 13.31 -2.31 -9.02
N ASN A 178 12.62 -1.62 -9.90
CA ASN A 178 11.98 -2.26 -11.02
C ASN A 178 12.99 -2.90 -12.00
N ASP A 179 14.06 -2.17 -12.31
CA ASP A 179 15.10 -2.64 -13.24
C ASP A 179 15.84 -3.86 -12.69
N GLU A 180 15.95 -3.97 -11.37
CA GLU A 180 16.58 -5.10 -10.69
C GLU A 180 15.64 -6.28 -10.43
N LEU A 181 14.33 -6.10 -10.58
CA LEU A 181 13.34 -7.12 -10.19
C LEU A 181 13.62 -8.46 -10.85
N HIS A 182 13.95 -8.45 -12.15
CA HIS A 182 14.22 -9.66 -12.91
C HIS A 182 15.46 -10.42 -12.42
N HIS A 183 16.60 -9.73 -12.32
CA HIS A 183 17.85 -10.35 -11.89
C HIS A 183 17.81 -10.81 -10.42
N ARG A 184 17.24 -9.99 -9.53
CA ARG A 184 17.19 -10.28 -8.09
C ARG A 184 16.23 -11.41 -7.76
N THR A 185 15.10 -11.55 -8.48
CA THR A 185 14.21 -12.70 -8.28
C THR A 185 14.89 -14.01 -8.68
N LEU A 186 15.68 -14.04 -9.76
CA LEU A 186 16.49 -15.21 -10.14
C LEU A 186 17.53 -15.58 -9.07
N LEU A 187 18.25 -14.59 -8.54
CA LEU A 187 19.22 -14.82 -7.45
C LEU A 187 18.53 -15.33 -6.17
N LEU A 188 17.33 -14.81 -5.86
CA LEU A 188 16.56 -15.28 -4.71
C LEU A 188 16.20 -16.75 -4.84
N VAL A 189 15.77 -17.19 -6.02
CA VAL A 189 15.41 -18.58 -6.29
C VAL A 189 16.62 -19.50 -6.13
N LYS A 190 17.79 -19.08 -6.63
CA LYS A 190 19.05 -19.81 -6.40
C LYS A 190 19.39 -19.89 -4.92
N ALA A 191 19.34 -18.77 -4.20
CA ALA A 191 19.58 -18.74 -2.76
C ALA A 191 18.59 -19.64 -2.00
N LEU A 192 17.32 -19.67 -2.41
CA LEU A 192 16.30 -20.55 -1.84
C LEU A 192 16.58 -22.02 -2.10
N SER A 193 17.00 -22.39 -3.31
CA SER A 193 17.36 -23.78 -3.62
C SER A 193 18.55 -24.28 -2.80
N ILE A 194 19.51 -23.41 -2.47
CA ILE A 194 20.67 -23.75 -1.64
C ILE A 194 20.30 -23.78 -0.16
N ALA A 195 19.42 -22.87 0.28
CA ALA A 195 19.02 -22.75 1.67
C ALA A 195 17.92 -23.74 2.08
N SER A 196 17.22 -24.35 1.13
CA SER A 196 16.23 -25.39 1.41
C SER A 196 16.94 -26.60 2.00
N PRO A 197 16.51 -27.10 3.16
CA PRO A 197 16.81 -28.47 3.50
C PRO A 197 16.16 -29.35 2.43
N LEU A 198 16.93 -30.28 1.84
CA LEU A 198 16.36 -31.41 1.12
C LEU A 198 15.44 -32.20 2.05
#